data_AF-A0A946DHE6-F1
#
_entry.id   AF-A0A946DHE6-F1
#
_cell.length_a   1.000
_cell.length_b   1.000
_cell.length_c   1.000
_cell.angle_alpha   90.00
_cell.angle_beta   90.00
_cell.angle_gamma   90.00
#
_symmetry.space_group_name_H-M   'P 1'
#
loop_
_entity.id
_entity.type
_entity.pdbx_description
1 polymer ?
#
loop_
_entity_poly.entity_id
_entity_poly.type
_entity_poly.pdbx_seq_one_letter_code
_entity_poly.pdbx_strand_id
1 'polypeptide(L)' 'MSFTDQEKEKFIEWIKLNIDETIVPEDRDNGGAIVFNLIHAIRGDNERYNAEPHQDEAITQWMLSKNQYF' A
#
# COMPACT_ATOMS: atom_id res chain seq x y z
N MET A 1 6.65 -19.02 -8.22
CA MET A 1 7.55 -18.28 -9.12
C MET A 1 8.13 -17.14 -8.29
N SER A 2 9.46 -17.05 -8.17
CA SER A 2 10.11 -15.95 -7.44
C SER A 2 10.64 -14.92 -8.43
N PHE A 3 10.47 -13.65 -8.11
CA PHE A 3 11.05 -12.56 -8.89
C PHE A 3 12.57 -12.68 -8.96
N THR A 4 13.13 -12.41 -10.14
CA THR A 4 14.55 -12.15 -10.32
C THR A 4 14.95 -10.84 -9.62
N ASP A 5 16.23 -10.65 -9.32
CA ASP A 5 16.68 -9.43 -8.64
C ASP A 5 16.43 -8.17 -9.47
N GLN A 6 16.52 -8.27 -10.80
CA GLN A 6 16.21 -7.17 -11.71
C GLN A 6 14.71 -6.81 -11.71
N GLU A 7 13.82 -7.78 -11.57
CA GLU A 7 12.37 -7.53 -11.45
C GLU A 7 12.03 -6.89 -10.11
N LYS A 8 12.73 -7.29 -9.03
CA LYS A 8 12.58 -6.64 -7.71
C LYS A 8 13.01 -5.18 -7.77
N GLU A 9 14.15 -4.87 -8.40
CA GLU A 9 14.61 -3.49 -8.55
C GLU A 9 13.61 -2.63 -9.34
N LYS A 10 13.09 -3.14 -10.46
CA LYS A 10 12.05 -2.44 -11.24
C LYS A 10 10.79 -2.21 -10.43
N PHE A 11 10.38 -3.18 -9.61
CA PHE A 11 9.22 -3.04 -8.74
C PHE A 11 9.45 -1.99 -7.65
N ILE A 12 10.64 -1.97 -7.03
CA ILE A 12 11.02 -0.96 -6.03
C ILE A 12 11.02 0.44 -6.64
N GLU A 13 11.60 0.62 -7.83
CA GLU A 13 11.59 1.91 -8.52
C GLU A 13 10.17 2.33 -8.90
N TRP A 14 9.32 1.40 -9.36
CA TRP A 14 7.91 1.69 -9.60
C TRP A 14 7.19 2.14 -8.32
N ILE A 15 7.42 1.47 -7.17
CA ILE A 15 6.85 1.87 -5.88
C ILE A 15 7.26 3.31 -5.54
N LYS A 16 8.56 3.63 -5.60
CA LYS A 16 9.06 4.98 -5.27
C LYS A 16 8.47 6.08 -6.15
N LEU A 17 8.22 5.78 -7.42
CA LEU A 17 7.66 6.74 -8.36
C LEU A 17 6.14 6.94 -8.21
N ASN A 18 5.43 5.96 -7.69
CA ASN A 18 3.97 5.96 -7.62
C ASN A 18 3.42 6.13 -6.21
N ILE A 19 4.23 5.87 -5.18
CA ILE A 19 3.87 6.00 -3.77
C ILE A 19 4.72 7.10 -3.17
N ASP A 20 4.11 8.26 -3.02
CA ASP A 20 4.71 9.42 -2.41
C ASP A 20 4.34 9.44 -0.92
N GLU A 21 5.36 9.43 -0.05
CA GLU A 21 5.22 9.48 1.41
C GLU A 21 4.53 10.77 1.90
N THR A 22 4.50 11.82 1.08
CA THR A 22 3.82 13.09 1.37
C THR A 22 2.32 13.04 1.11
N ILE A 23 1.81 11.98 0.46
CA ILE A 23 0.36 11.79 0.21
C ILE A 23 -0.39 11.52 1.50
N VAL A 24 0.29 11.06 2.57
CA VAL A 24 -0.32 10.91 3.88
C VAL A 24 -0.12 12.23 4.64
N PRO A 25 -1.11 13.14 4.67
CA PRO A 25 -0.95 14.39 5.39
C PRO A 25 -0.85 14.04 6.88
N GLU A 26 0.16 14.58 7.55
CA GLU A 26 0.34 14.53 9.01
C GLU A 26 0.85 13.21 9.62
N ASP A 27 0.99 12.13 8.84
CA ASP A 27 1.29 10.81 9.38
C ASP A 27 2.49 10.14 8.66
N ARG A 28 3.67 10.73 8.88
CA ARG A 28 4.96 10.31 8.27
C ARG A 28 5.36 8.86 8.60
N ASP A 29 4.62 8.18 9.46
CA ASP A 29 4.86 6.81 9.92
C ASP A 29 3.60 5.91 9.82
N ASN A 30 2.56 6.31 9.09
CA ASN A 30 1.35 5.49 8.94
C ASN A 30 1.54 4.39 7.88
N GLY A 31 2.07 3.25 8.33
CA GLY A 31 2.25 2.07 7.49
C GLY A 31 0.95 1.55 6.86
N GLY A 32 -0.20 1.78 7.49
CA GLY A 32 -1.51 1.43 6.94
C GLY A 32 -1.85 2.25 5.69
N ALA A 33 -1.63 3.56 5.75
CA ALA A 33 -1.84 4.47 4.62
C ALA A 33 -0.91 4.15 3.44
N ILE A 34 0.35 3.77 3.71
CA ILE A 34 1.30 3.31 2.68
C ILE A 34 0.77 2.05 1.99
N VAL A 35 0.30 1.06 2.77
CA VAL A 35 -0.26 -0.19 2.23
C VAL A 35 -1.51 0.09 1.40
N PHE A 36 -2.38 0.98 1.86
CA PHE A 36 -3.58 1.39 1.13
C PHE A 36 -3.23 1.98 -0.23
N ASN A 37 -2.35 2.99 -0.25
CA ASN A 37 -1.91 3.63 -1.49
C ASN A 37 -1.23 2.63 -2.44
N LEU A 38 -0.43 1.68 -1.92
CA LEU A 38 0.21 0.64 -2.71
C LEU A 38 -0.80 -0.29 -3.40
N ILE A 39 -1.80 -0.77 -2.66
CA ILE A 39 -2.81 -1.70 -3.19
C ILE A 39 -3.60 -1.03 -4.33
N HIS A 40 -4.02 0.20 -4.13
CA HIS A 40 -4.79 0.97 -5.10
C HIS A 40 -3.96 1.33 -6.36
N ALA A 41 -2.68 1.70 -6.17
CA ALA A 41 -1.74 1.87 -7.29
C ALA A 41 -1.53 0.57 -8.11
N ILE A 42 -1.47 -0.60 -7.45
CA ILE A 42 -1.35 -1.90 -8.13
C ILE A 42 -2.65 -2.25 -8.89
N ARG A 43 -3.81 -1.94 -8.30
CA ARG A 43 -5.13 -2.14 -8.94
C ARG A 43 -5.34 -1.22 -10.14
N GLY A 44 -4.57 -0.13 -10.24
CA GLY A 44 -4.71 0.87 -11.30
C GLY A 44 -5.92 1.78 -11.10
N ASP A 45 -6.42 1.88 -9.87
CA ASP A 45 -7.44 2.85 -9.49
C ASP A 45 -6.77 4.08 -8.83
N ASN A 46 -7.52 5.18 -8.73
CA ASN A 46 -7.00 6.48 -8.26
C ASN A 46 -7.38 6.78 -6.81
N GLU A 47 -7.71 5.76 -6.01
CA GLU A 47 -8.04 5.97 -4.61
C GLU A 47 -6.76 6.23 -3.80
N ARG A 48 -6.81 7.22 -2.92
CA ARG A 48 -5.70 7.60 -2.04
C ARG A 48 -6.20 7.69 -0.62
N TYR A 49 -5.33 7.30 0.31
CA TYR A 49 -5.63 7.40 1.73
C TYR A 49 -5.81 8.87 2.12
N ASN A 50 -6.96 9.18 2.72
CA ASN A 50 -7.32 10.50 3.22
C ASN A 50 -8.01 10.41 4.59
N ALA A 51 -7.73 9.34 5.35
CA ALA A 51 -8.28 9.05 6.68
C ALA A 51 -9.81 8.93 6.72
N GLU A 52 -10.41 8.42 5.63
CA GLU A 52 -11.83 8.10 5.61
C GLU A 52 -12.09 6.74 6.31
N PRO A 53 -13.18 6.60 7.10
CA PRO A 53 -13.41 5.41 7.91
C PRO A 53 -13.43 4.08 7.14
N HIS A 54 -13.89 4.08 5.88
CA HIS A 54 -13.93 2.86 5.05
C HIS A 54 -12.53 2.39 4.65
N GLN A 55 -11.56 3.30 4.60
CA GLN A 55 -10.17 2.98 4.26
C GLN A 55 -9.50 2.28 5.44
N ASP A 56 -9.74 2.75 6.66
CA ASP A 56 -9.27 2.11 7.89
C ASP A 56 -9.90 0.72 8.08
N GLU A 57 -11.19 0.58 7.74
CA GLU A 57 -11.87 -0.72 7.71
C GLU A 57 -11.23 -1.67 6.69
N ALA A 58 -10.96 -1.19 5.46
CA ALA A 58 -10.32 -1.97 4.42
C ALA A 58 -8.90 -2.43 4.83
N ILE A 59 -8.09 -1.53 5.37
CA ILE A 59 -6.76 -1.85 5.91
C ILE A 59 -6.87 -2.93 6.98
N THR A 60 -7.81 -2.78 7.92
CA THR A 60 -8.06 -3.75 8.99
C THR A 60 -8.45 -5.12 8.43
N GLN A 61 -9.36 -5.18 7.45
CA GLN A 61 -9.77 -6.43 6.82
C GLN A 61 -8.60 -7.13 6.10
N TRP A 62 -7.75 -6.38 5.39
CA TRP A 62 -6.57 -6.96 4.74
C TRP A 62 -5.57 -7.52 5.75
N MET A 63 -5.34 -6.81 6.85
CA MET A 63 -4.44 -7.26 7.93
C MET A 63 -5.00 -8.49 8.67
N LEU A 64 -6.32 -8.54 8.92
CA LEU A 64 -6.98 -9.69 9.56
C LEU A 64 -7.00 -10.93 8.66
N SER A 65 -7.14 -10.76 7.34
CA SER A 65 -7.12 -11.88 6.38
C SER A 65 -5.79 -12.63 6.37
N LYS A 66 -4.68 -12.00 6.80
CA LYS A 66 -3.38 -12.67 6.95
C LYS A 66 -3.25 -13.50 8.23
N ASN A 67 -4.03 -13.21 9.27
CA ASN A 67 -4.01 -13.96 10.53
C ASN A 67 -4.86 -15.24 10.49
N GLN A 68 -5.51 -15.57 9.36
CA GLN A 68 -6.31 -16.79 9.21
C GLN A 68 -5.53 -18.01 8.69
N TYR A 69 -4.22 -17.88 8.47
CA TYR A 69 -3.34 -18.96 8.00
C TYR A 69 -2.29 -19.42 9.03
N PHE A 70 -2.51 -19.13 10.33
CA PHE A 70 -1.75 -19.70 11.44
C PHE A 70 -2.61 -20.61 12.30
#